data_AF-A0A9E5N7U4-F1
#
_entry.id   AF-A0A9E5N7U4-F1
#
_cell.length_a   1.000
_cell.length_b   1.000
_cell.length_c   1.000
_cell.angle_alpha   90.00
_cell.angle_beta   90.00
_cell.angle_gamma   90.00
#
_symmetry.space_group_name_H-M   'P 1'
#
loop_
_entity.id
_entity.type
_entity.pdbx_description
1 polymer ?
#
loop_
_entity_poly.entity_id
_entity_poly.type
_entity_poly.pdbx_seq_one_letter_code
_entity_poly.pdbx_strand_id
1 'polypeptide(L)'
;MRKSLALFALFGLVTLGGCRLSRQPESLAPPPPIPVADETVPLGPPPEEPEAPPEQLAALDYLDSLADSLAQAREEVKQEAFERLLRPEGPLAMANISLSLAESDISQAGTLRELQRIRQLVSEQKKDEAVKALDKLIMEMEPEIRRKPAGEVISIDSLQGVLKTILAEKSEEAMSRLDEIMESVADSPMLKEAREIRTDLEEGLSAAARKRGVVLEAVLEDASRRVSRLKELLEKPE
;
A
#
# COMPACT_ATOMS: atom_id res chain seq x y z
N MET A 1 10.60 -58.38 20.55
CA MET A 1 10.90 -58.53 19.11
C MET A 1 12.02 -57.55 18.78
N ARG A 2 13.25 -58.04 18.60
CA ARG A 2 14.02 -57.99 17.33
C ARG A 2 14.05 -56.60 16.68
N LYS A 3 15.18 -55.98 16.33
CA LYS A 3 16.62 -56.18 16.53
C LYS A 3 17.30 -55.03 15.77
N SER A 4 18.29 -54.40 16.40
CA SER A 4 19.60 -54.02 15.83
C SER A 4 19.70 -53.10 14.61
N LEU A 5 20.40 -51.96 14.72
CA LEU A 5 21.87 -51.75 14.80
C LEU A 5 22.52 -51.75 13.40
N ALA A 6 23.34 -50.71 13.18
CA ALA A 6 24.66 -50.79 12.54
C ALA A 6 24.69 -50.97 11.01
N LEU A 7 25.68 -50.51 10.25
CA LEU A 7 26.94 -49.78 10.42
C LEU A 7 27.51 -49.63 8.97
N PHE A 8 28.39 -48.64 8.77
CA PHE A 8 29.57 -48.66 7.86
C PHE A 8 29.32 -48.48 6.35
N ALA A 9 29.80 -47.39 5.75
CA ALA A 9 31.19 -47.09 5.38
C ALA A 9 31.71 -48.00 4.26
N LEU A 10 31.99 -47.40 3.10
CA LEU A 10 32.97 -47.93 2.17
C LEU A 10 33.76 -46.79 1.52
N PHE A 11 35.06 -46.90 1.78
CA PHE A 11 36.16 -46.04 1.40
C PHE A 11 36.78 -46.59 0.10
N GLY A 12 37.22 -45.67 -0.77
CA GLY A 12 38.35 -45.88 -1.69
C GLY A 12 38.11 -46.73 -2.95
N LEU A 13 39.00 -46.75 -3.94
CA LEU A 13 40.13 -45.89 -4.33
C LEU A 13 40.57 -46.45 -5.70
N VAL A 14 40.88 -45.57 -6.67
CA VAL A 14 42.02 -45.66 -7.63
C VAL A 14 42.04 -46.80 -8.68
N THR A 15 42.13 -46.47 -9.96
CA THR A 15 43.34 -46.50 -10.85
C THR A 15 42.86 -46.27 -12.31
N LEU A 16 43.60 -45.84 -13.35
CA LEU A 16 45.03 -45.70 -13.65
C LEU A 16 45.21 -44.90 -14.98
N GLY A 17 46.35 -44.23 -15.14
CA GLY A 17 46.92 -43.73 -16.41
C GLY A 17 47.39 -42.27 -16.29
N GLY A 18 48.65 -41.93 -15.94
CA GLY A 18 49.91 -42.30 -16.60
C GLY A 18 50.05 -41.47 -17.89
N CYS A 19 50.86 -40.41 -18.04
CA CYS A 19 52.30 -40.32 -17.82
C CYS A 19 52.80 -38.87 -17.59
N ARG A 20 53.91 -38.76 -16.84
CA ARG A 20 54.75 -37.57 -16.59
C ARG A 20 55.65 -37.21 -17.79
N LEU A 21 55.92 -35.91 -17.96
CA LEU A 21 57.20 -35.33 -18.40
C LEU A 21 57.18 -33.82 -18.01
N SER A 22 57.71 -33.46 -16.83
CA SER A 22 59.08 -32.97 -16.59
C SER A 22 59.41 -31.59 -17.18
N ARG A 23 59.39 -30.56 -16.33
CA ARG A 23 60.36 -29.45 -16.35
C ARG A 23 60.31 -28.67 -15.04
N GLN A 24 61.36 -28.79 -14.24
CA GLN A 24 61.88 -27.72 -13.37
C GLN A 24 63.08 -27.10 -14.14
N PRO A 25 63.60 -25.88 -13.82
CA PRO A 25 63.84 -25.44 -12.45
C PRO A 25 63.81 -23.92 -12.16
N GLU A 26 64.08 -23.60 -10.89
CA GLU A 26 64.69 -22.37 -10.36
C GLU A 26 63.86 -21.15 -9.93
N SER A 27 64.29 -20.69 -8.75
CA SER A 27 64.38 -19.30 -8.28
C SER A 27 63.24 -18.78 -7.40
N LEU A 28 63.51 -18.81 -6.09
CA LEU A 28 62.83 -18.04 -5.05
C LEU A 28 62.96 -16.54 -5.34
N ALA A 29 61.92 -15.93 -5.90
CA ALA A 29 61.69 -14.50 -5.83
C ALA A 29 60.73 -14.21 -4.66
N PRO A 30 60.99 -13.20 -3.81
CA PRO A 30 60.04 -12.80 -2.76
C PRO A 30 58.71 -12.36 -3.39
N PRO A 31 57.57 -12.59 -2.72
CA PRO A 31 56.28 -12.18 -3.25
C PRO A 31 56.25 -10.67 -3.51
N PRO A 32 55.60 -10.23 -4.59
CA PRO A 32 55.49 -8.82 -4.91
C PRO A 32 54.78 -8.07 -3.75
N PRO A 33 55.13 -6.79 -3.50
CA PRO A 33 54.44 -5.99 -2.51
C PRO A 33 52.95 -5.94 -2.85
N ILE A 34 52.12 -6.15 -1.83
CA ILE A 34 50.66 -6.02 -1.93
C ILE A 34 50.38 -4.58 -2.39
N PRO A 35 49.67 -4.35 -3.51
CA PRO A 35 49.20 -3.02 -3.83
C PRO A 35 48.21 -2.62 -2.73
N VAL A 36 48.57 -1.60 -1.96
CA VAL A 36 47.61 -0.87 -1.13
C VAL A 36 46.68 -0.19 -2.13
N ALA A 37 45.52 -0.80 -2.34
CA ALA A 37 44.44 -0.18 -3.10
C ALA A 37 43.93 0.97 -2.24
N ASP A 38 44.53 2.13 -2.45
CA ASP A 38 43.98 3.42 -2.09
C ASP A 38 42.85 3.73 -3.09
N GLU A 39 41.76 2.97 -2.97
CA GLU A 39 40.48 3.32 -3.58
C GLU A 39 39.53 3.58 -2.41
N THR A 40 39.55 4.82 -1.92
CA THR A 40 38.32 5.45 -1.48
C THR A 40 37.36 5.41 -2.65
N VAL A 41 36.62 4.29 -2.79
CA VAL A 41 35.37 4.28 -3.54
C VAL A 41 34.57 5.42 -2.91
N PRO A 42 34.24 6.49 -3.65
CA PRO A 42 33.28 7.43 -3.13
C PRO A 42 32.02 6.59 -2.91
N LEU A 43 31.65 6.39 -1.64
CA LEU A 43 30.28 6.10 -1.31
C LEU A 43 29.51 7.17 -2.07
N GLY A 44 28.88 6.79 -3.18
CA GLY A 44 27.92 7.66 -3.83
C GLY A 44 26.95 8.16 -2.77
N PRO A 45 26.31 9.32 -2.97
CA PRO A 45 25.25 9.74 -2.07
C PRO A 45 24.36 8.52 -1.79
N PRO A 46 23.94 8.30 -0.52
CA PRO A 46 23.05 7.19 -0.20
C PRO A 46 21.92 7.20 -1.23
N PRO A 47 21.46 6.04 -1.74
CA PRO A 47 20.33 6.01 -2.65
C PRO A 47 19.23 6.85 -2.00
N GLU A 48 18.87 7.97 -2.64
CA GLU A 48 17.83 8.85 -2.15
C GLU A 48 16.63 7.96 -1.88
N GLU A 49 16.18 7.92 -0.63
CA GLU A 49 14.91 7.27 -0.30
C GLU A 49 13.90 7.84 -1.29
N PRO A 50 13.14 6.98 -2.01
CA PRO A 50 12.24 7.46 -3.03
C PRO A 50 11.30 8.47 -2.36
N GLU A 51 11.44 9.75 -2.73
CA GLU A 51 10.56 10.81 -2.25
C GLU A 51 9.12 10.34 -2.44
N ALA A 52 8.29 10.54 -1.41
CA ALA A 52 6.90 10.13 -1.47
C ALA A 52 6.28 10.75 -2.74
N PRO A 53 5.58 9.95 -3.57
CA PRO A 53 4.83 10.45 -4.73
C PRO A 53 4.07 11.74 -4.38
N PRO A 54 4.00 12.73 -5.28
CA PRO A 54 3.37 14.02 -5.00
C PRO A 54 1.91 13.90 -4.50
N GLU A 55 1.21 12.85 -4.91
CA GLU A 55 -0.14 12.51 -4.44
C GLU A 55 -0.16 12.04 -2.98
N GLN A 56 0.87 11.31 -2.53
CA GLN A 56 1.03 10.94 -1.12
C GLN A 56 1.40 12.15 -0.25
N LEU A 57 2.20 13.09 -0.78
CA LEU A 57 2.49 14.33 -0.08
C LEU A 57 1.23 15.19 0.09
N ALA A 58 0.39 15.30 -0.94
CA ALA A 58 -0.89 15.99 -0.85
C ALA A 58 -1.85 15.32 0.15
N ALA A 59 -1.94 13.99 0.15
CA ALA A 59 -2.73 13.26 1.13
C ALA A 59 -2.28 13.54 2.57
N LEU A 60 -0.97 13.60 2.83
CA LEU A 60 -0.42 13.92 4.15
C LEU A 60 -0.76 15.36 4.58
N ASP A 61 -0.65 16.34 3.68
CA ASP A 61 -1.06 17.73 3.95
C ASP A 61 -2.55 17.83 4.30
N TYR A 62 -3.41 17.09 3.60
CA TYR A 62 -4.84 17.03 3.92
C TYR A 62 -5.11 16.36 5.27
N LEU A 63 -4.32 15.34 5.65
CA LEU A 63 -4.43 14.73 6.97
C LEU A 63 -3.91 15.63 8.10
N ASP A 64 -2.95 16.52 7.84
CA ASP A 64 -2.56 17.60 8.77
C ASP A 64 -3.72 18.58 8.97
N SER A 65 -4.31 19.06 7.88
CA SER A 65 -5.48 19.94 7.94
C SER A 65 -6.69 19.30 8.67
N LEU A 66 -6.90 18.00 8.47
CA LEU A 66 -7.91 17.22 9.18
C LEU A 66 -7.62 17.17 10.69
N ALA A 67 -6.39 16.88 11.08
CA ALA A 67 -5.98 16.83 12.48
C ALA A 67 -6.18 18.18 13.18
N ASP A 68 -5.81 19.29 12.52
CA ASP A 68 -6.02 20.65 13.01
C ASP A 68 -7.51 20.96 13.19
N SER A 69 -8.34 20.57 12.23
CA SER A 69 -9.79 20.77 12.28
C SER A 69 -10.44 19.97 13.42
N LEU A 70 -9.99 18.73 13.65
CA LEU A 70 -10.43 17.91 14.79
C LEU A 70 -10.01 18.52 16.13
N ALA A 71 -8.78 19.04 16.23
CA ALA A 71 -8.32 19.72 17.43
C ALA A 71 -9.15 20.98 17.72
N GLN A 72 -9.43 21.79 16.68
CA GLN A 72 -10.29 22.95 16.80
C GLN A 72 -11.72 22.57 17.22
N ALA A 73 -12.28 21.50 16.65
CA ALA A 73 -13.61 21.00 17.05
C ALA A 73 -13.63 20.64 18.54
N ARG A 74 -12.61 19.96 19.05
CA ARG A 74 -12.52 19.61 20.49
C ARG A 74 -12.46 20.83 21.38
N GLU A 75 -11.75 21.89 21.00
CA GLU A 75 -11.74 23.14 21.77
C GLU A 75 -13.10 23.83 21.79
N GLU A 76 -13.80 23.87 20.66
CA GLU A 76 -15.17 24.43 20.59
C GLU A 76 -16.17 23.59 21.43
N VAL A 77 -15.97 22.27 21.54
CA VAL A 77 -16.76 21.41 22.45
C VAL A 77 -16.52 21.77 23.92
N LYS A 78 -15.27 21.97 24.33
CA LYS A 78 -14.92 22.41 25.70
C LYS A 78 -15.50 23.77 26.05
N GLN A 79 -15.64 24.64 25.05
CA GLN A 79 -16.27 25.96 25.19
C GLN A 79 -17.80 25.92 25.06
N GLU A 80 -18.39 24.72 24.90
CA GLU A 80 -19.83 24.51 24.66
C GLU A 80 -20.36 25.27 23.42
N ALA A 81 -19.48 25.59 22.47
CA ALA A 81 -19.76 26.40 21.30
C ALA A 81 -20.31 25.58 20.11
N PHE A 82 -21.32 24.74 20.38
CA PHE A 82 -21.89 23.79 19.40
C PHE A 82 -22.41 24.46 18.12
N GLU A 83 -22.90 25.70 18.21
CA GLU A 83 -23.38 26.45 17.04
C GLU A 83 -22.25 26.85 16.07
N ARG A 84 -20.99 26.86 16.53
CA ARG A 84 -19.83 27.09 15.65
C ARG A 84 -19.38 25.80 14.96
N LEU A 85 -19.49 24.67 15.64
CA LEU A 85 -19.17 23.34 15.09
C LEU A 85 -20.00 23.02 13.84
N LEU A 86 -21.27 23.40 13.84
CA LEU A 86 -22.24 23.06 12.79
C LEU A 86 -22.31 24.09 11.65
N ARG A 87 -21.47 25.12 11.67
CA ARG A 87 -21.43 26.08 10.58
C ARG A 87 -20.90 25.40 9.30
N PRO A 88 -21.28 25.90 8.11
CA PRO A 88 -20.70 25.43 6.86
C PRO A 88 -19.16 25.54 6.80
N GLU A 89 -18.59 26.51 7.51
CA GLU A 89 -17.15 26.72 7.67
C GLU A 89 -16.66 26.33 9.08
N GLY A 90 -17.48 25.57 9.81
CA GLY A 90 -17.16 25.07 11.14
C GLY A 90 -16.11 23.96 11.08
N PRO A 91 -15.41 23.68 12.20
CA PRO A 91 -14.32 22.71 12.22
C PRO A 91 -14.76 21.28 11.85
N LEU A 92 -16.00 20.86 12.11
CA LEU A 92 -16.49 19.55 11.65
C LEU A 92 -16.71 19.50 10.13
N ALA A 93 -17.16 20.60 9.53
CA ALA A 93 -17.30 20.70 8.08
C ALA A 93 -15.92 20.71 7.41
N MET A 94 -14.97 21.46 7.96
CA MET A 94 -13.59 21.48 7.48
C MET A 94 -12.91 20.12 7.61
N ALA A 95 -13.08 19.42 8.73
CA ALA A 95 -12.60 18.05 8.90
C ALA A 95 -13.15 17.12 7.80
N ASN A 96 -14.45 17.18 7.52
CA ASN A 96 -15.05 16.34 6.49
C ASN A 96 -14.53 16.66 5.07
N ILE A 97 -14.25 17.94 4.79
CA ILE A 97 -13.62 18.36 3.52
C ILE A 97 -12.20 17.80 3.43
N SER A 98 -11.37 17.99 4.47
CA SER A 98 -9.99 17.53 4.48
C SER A 98 -9.90 16.00 4.38
N LEU A 99 -10.79 15.25 5.04
CA LEU A 99 -10.87 13.80 4.86
C LEU A 99 -11.23 13.42 3.42
N SER A 100 -12.19 14.12 2.80
CA SER A 100 -12.61 13.83 1.42
C SER A 100 -11.49 14.07 0.41
N LEU A 101 -10.65 15.08 0.65
CA LEU A 101 -9.46 15.39 -0.15
C LEU A 101 -8.34 14.38 0.11
N ALA A 102 -8.09 14.01 1.37
CA ALA A 102 -7.14 12.94 1.68
C ALA A 102 -7.53 11.63 0.99
N GLU A 103 -8.81 11.29 0.97
CA GLU A 103 -9.32 10.08 0.32
C GLU A 103 -9.31 10.10 -1.20
N SER A 104 -9.37 11.27 -1.85
CA SER A 104 -9.18 11.32 -3.30
C SER A 104 -7.77 10.90 -3.69
N ASP A 105 -6.83 11.10 -2.77
CA ASP A 105 -5.41 10.86 -2.96
C ASP A 105 -4.97 9.49 -2.40
N ILE A 106 -5.87 8.78 -1.72
CA ILE A 106 -5.72 7.34 -1.44
C ILE A 106 -6.11 6.57 -2.71
N SER A 107 -5.12 6.16 -3.51
CA SER A 107 -5.31 5.46 -4.81
C SER A 107 -6.39 4.38 -4.78
N GLN A 108 -6.43 3.58 -3.71
CA GLN A 108 -7.35 2.45 -3.57
C GLN A 108 -8.83 2.87 -3.57
N ALA A 109 -9.16 4.09 -3.13
CA ALA A 109 -10.54 4.59 -3.13
C ALA A 109 -11.03 4.86 -4.56
N GLY A 110 -10.17 5.46 -5.38
CA GLY A 110 -10.41 5.68 -6.81
C GLY A 110 -10.53 4.34 -7.56
N THR A 111 -9.61 3.42 -7.29
CA THR A 111 -9.64 2.07 -7.89
C THR A 111 -10.92 1.32 -7.56
N LEU A 112 -11.37 1.34 -6.30
CA LEU A 112 -12.59 0.65 -5.90
C LEU A 112 -13.83 1.20 -6.63
N ARG A 113 -13.92 2.52 -6.80
CA ARG A 113 -15.04 3.15 -7.55
C ARG A 113 -15.03 2.73 -9.00
N GLU A 114 -13.86 2.71 -9.65
CA GLU A 114 -13.77 2.31 -11.05
C GLU A 114 -14.07 0.81 -11.22
N LEU A 115 -13.62 -0.06 -10.30
CA LEU A 115 -13.99 -1.48 -10.31
C LEU A 115 -15.50 -1.70 -10.14
N GLN A 116 -16.15 -0.96 -9.25
CA GLN A 116 -17.61 -1.00 -9.08
C GLN A 116 -18.33 -0.57 -10.37
N ARG A 117 -17.83 0.47 -11.04
CA ARG A 117 -18.35 0.92 -12.33
C ARG A 117 -18.16 -0.13 -13.42
N ILE A 118 -16.97 -0.73 -13.52
CA ILE A 118 -16.68 -1.81 -14.49
C ILE A 118 -17.61 -2.99 -14.26
N ARG A 119 -17.81 -3.40 -13.01
CA ARG A 119 -18.75 -4.46 -12.65
C ARG A 119 -20.18 -4.12 -13.09
N GLN A 120 -20.62 -2.89 -12.86
CA GLN A 120 -21.94 -2.44 -13.32
C GLN A 120 -22.06 -2.54 -14.85
N LEU A 121 -21.05 -2.09 -15.59
CA LEU A 121 -21.02 -2.20 -17.06
C LEU A 121 -21.07 -3.65 -17.54
N VAL A 122 -20.36 -4.56 -16.87
CA VAL A 122 -20.42 -6.02 -17.16
C VAL A 122 -21.83 -6.55 -16.91
N SER A 123 -22.48 -6.15 -15.81
CA SER A 123 -23.86 -6.56 -15.49
C SER A 123 -24.89 -6.03 -16.50
N GLU A 124 -24.64 -4.84 -17.05
CA GLU A 124 -25.44 -4.21 -18.10
C GLU A 124 -25.11 -4.73 -19.51
N GLN A 125 -24.21 -5.72 -19.62
CA GLN A 125 -23.72 -6.30 -20.88
C GLN A 125 -23.04 -5.27 -21.80
N LYS A 126 -22.58 -4.13 -21.26
CA LYS A 126 -21.83 -3.10 -21.99
C LYS A 126 -20.35 -3.46 -22.09
N LYS A 127 -20.05 -4.56 -22.76
CA LYS A 127 -18.70 -5.16 -22.80
C LYS A 127 -17.63 -4.19 -23.30
N ASP A 128 -17.88 -3.48 -24.40
CA ASP A 128 -16.90 -2.54 -24.97
C ASP A 128 -16.57 -1.39 -24.02
N GLU A 129 -17.55 -0.91 -23.26
CA GLU A 129 -17.35 0.13 -22.25
C GLU A 129 -16.60 -0.42 -21.03
N ALA A 130 -16.95 -1.62 -20.58
CA ALA A 130 -16.27 -2.29 -19.47
C ALA A 130 -14.79 -2.57 -19.80
N VAL A 131 -14.50 -3.05 -21.01
CA VAL A 131 -13.15 -3.27 -21.51
C VAL A 131 -12.35 -1.97 -21.55
N LYS A 132 -12.90 -0.90 -22.13
CA LYS A 132 -12.23 0.41 -22.18
C LYS A 132 -11.94 0.98 -20.79
N ALA A 133 -12.90 0.86 -19.87
CA ALA A 133 -12.72 1.31 -18.50
C ALA A 133 -11.64 0.49 -17.77
N LEU A 134 -11.61 -0.83 -17.95
CA LEU A 134 -10.61 -1.70 -17.35
C LEU A 134 -9.21 -1.51 -17.95
N ASP A 135 -9.08 -1.34 -19.26
CA ASP A 135 -7.82 -1.02 -19.92
C ASP A 135 -7.26 0.31 -19.41
N LYS A 136 -8.13 1.33 -19.29
CA LYS A 136 -7.76 2.63 -18.72
C LYS A 136 -7.26 2.47 -17.28
N LEU A 137 -7.97 1.70 -16.45
CA LEU A 137 -7.57 1.43 -15.08
C LEU A 137 -6.20 0.73 -15.01
N ILE A 138 -5.97 -0.27 -15.86
CA ILE A 138 -4.68 -0.97 -15.94
C ILE A 138 -3.57 0.02 -16.31
N MET A 139 -3.79 0.90 -17.29
CA MET A 139 -2.82 1.92 -17.69
C MET A 139 -2.52 2.94 -16.58
N GLU A 140 -3.53 3.34 -15.81
CA GLU A 140 -3.39 4.28 -14.68
C GLU A 140 -2.64 3.62 -13.50
N MET A 141 -2.90 2.33 -13.22
CA MET A 141 -2.24 1.59 -12.15
C MET A 141 -0.82 1.14 -12.50
N GLU A 142 -0.51 0.89 -13.78
CA GLU A 142 0.83 0.41 -14.19
C GLU A 142 2.01 1.27 -13.69
N PRO A 143 2.00 2.62 -13.76
CA PRO A 143 3.03 3.44 -13.17
C PRO A 143 3.05 3.41 -11.63
N GLU A 144 1.90 3.21 -10.97
CA GLU A 144 1.81 3.11 -9.50
C GLU A 144 2.48 1.83 -9.00
N ILE A 145 2.15 0.67 -9.60
CA ILE A 145 2.75 -0.64 -9.27
C ILE A 145 4.26 -0.62 -9.51
N ARG A 146 4.72 -0.03 -10.62
CA ARG A 146 6.14 0.04 -10.97
C ARG A 146 6.94 0.90 -10.00
N ARG A 147 6.31 1.87 -9.34
CA ARG A 147 6.95 2.77 -8.35
C ARG A 147 6.94 2.19 -6.95
N LYS A 148 6.03 1.27 -6.61
CA LYS A 148 5.97 0.55 -5.32
C LYS A 148 5.71 -0.95 -5.53
N PRO A 149 6.76 -1.80 -5.58
CA PRO A 149 6.60 -3.24 -5.77
C PRO A 149 6.10 -3.99 -4.52
N ALA A 150 5.93 -3.33 -3.37
CA ALA A 150 5.49 -3.95 -2.12
C ALA A 150 4.32 -3.14 -1.54
N GLY A 151 3.19 -3.82 -1.32
CA GLY A 151 2.02 -3.29 -0.60
C GLY A 151 0.77 -3.04 -1.41
N GLU A 152 0.80 -3.21 -2.74
CA GLU A 152 -0.43 -3.06 -3.53
C GLU A 152 -1.35 -4.27 -3.41
N VAL A 153 -2.59 -3.94 -3.08
CA VAL A 153 -3.69 -4.86 -2.84
C VAL A 153 -4.23 -5.49 -4.15
N ILE A 154 -3.84 -4.93 -5.30
CA ILE A 154 -4.23 -5.37 -6.64
C ILE A 154 -2.99 -5.57 -7.51
N SER A 155 -2.96 -6.64 -8.29
CA SER A 155 -1.95 -6.83 -9.33
C SER A 155 -2.52 -6.53 -10.73
N ILE A 156 -1.66 -6.02 -11.63
CA ILE A 156 -1.97 -5.88 -13.07
C ILE A 156 -2.43 -7.23 -13.65
N ASP A 157 -1.82 -8.34 -13.22
CA ASP A 157 -2.17 -9.69 -13.69
C ASP A 157 -3.63 -10.05 -13.36
N SER A 158 -4.12 -9.69 -12.17
CA SER A 158 -5.52 -9.92 -11.78
C SER A 158 -6.48 -9.12 -12.67
N LEU A 159 -6.18 -7.85 -12.94
CA LEU A 159 -6.99 -7.00 -13.83
C LEU A 159 -6.96 -7.50 -15.28
N GLN A 160 -5.80 -7.92 -15.78
CA GLN A 160 -5.69 -8.57 -17.09
C GLN A 160 -6.46 -9.90 -17.16
N GLY A 161 -6.55 -10.63 -16.06
CA GLY A 161 -7.39 -11.82 -15.92
C GLY A 161 -8.87 -11.50 -16.10
N VAL A 162 -9.36 -10.42 -15.48
CA VAL A 162 -10.74 -9.93 -15.69
C VAL A 162 -10.96 -9.54 -17.14
N LEU A 163 -10.03 -8.79 -17.74
CA LEU A 163 -10.12 -8.34 -19.14
C LEU A 163 -10.29 -9.52 -20.10
N LYS A 164 -9.46 -10.56 -19.96
CA LYS A 164 -9.55 -11.79 -20.75
C LYS A 164 -10.91 -12.48 -20.58
N THR A 165 -11.45 -12.46 -19.36
CA THR A 165 -12.73 -13.10 -19.03
C THR A 165 -13.91 -12.34 -19.64
N ILE A 166 -13.88 -11.01 -19.62
CA ILE A 166 -14.87 -10.15 -20.30
C ILE A 166 -14.82 -10.37 -21.82
N LEU A 167 -13.62 -10.38 -22.42
CA LEU A 167 -13.42 -10.63 -23.86
C LEU A 167 -13.84 -12.03 -24.29
N ALA A 168 -13.70 -13.03 -23.41
CA ALA A 168 -14.21 -14.38 -23.62
C ALA A 168 -15.73 -14.51 -23.41
N GLU A 169 -16.43 -13.40 -23.20
CA GLU A 169 -17.88 -13.32 -22.99
C GLU A 169 -18.41 -14.04 -21.75
N LYS A 170 -17.57 -14.23 -20.74
CA LYS A 170 -17.93 -14.92 -19.50
C LYS A 170 -18.28 -13.93 -18.39
N SER A 171 -19.41 -13.24 -18.51
CA SER A 171 -19.79 -12.15 -17.60
C SER A 171 -19.87 -12.57 -16.13
N GLU A 172 -20.41 -13.75 -15.81
CA GLU A 172 -20.49 -14.23 -14.41
C GLU A 172 -19.10 -14.48 -13.81
N GLU A 173 -18.20 -15.12 -14.57
CA GLU A 173 -16.81 -15.35 -14.14
C GLU A 173 -16.07 -14.01 -13.97
N ALA A 174 -16.30 -13.04 -14.88
CA ALA A 174 -15.72 -11.71 -14.77
C ALA A 174 -16.22 -10.95 -13.54
N MET A 175 -17.52 -11.00 -13.24
CA MET A 175 -18.09 -10.38 -12.04
C MET A 175 -17.55 -11.03 -10.76
N SER A 176 -17.44 -12.36 -10.69
CA SER A 176 -16.85 -13.04 -9.54
C SER A 176 -15.40 -12.59 -9.29
N ARG A 177 -14.58 -12.51 -10.35
CA ARG A 177 -13.20 -12.02 -10.24
C ARG A 177 -13.13 -10.54 -9.84
N LEU A 178 -14.04 -9.70 -10.35
CA LEU A 178 -14.14 -8.31 -9.93
C LEU A 178 -14.52 -8.19 -8.45
N ASP A 179 -15.46 -9.02 -7.98
CA ASP A 179 -15.88 -9.05 -6.58
C ASP A 179 -14.69 -9.44 -5.67
N GLU A 180 -13.91 -10.45 -6.03
CA GLU A 180 -12.68 -10.85 -5.32
C GLU A 180 -11.65 -9.70 -5.26
N ILE A 181 -11.41 -9.00 -6.38
CA ILE A 181 -10.48 -7.87 -6.41
C ILE A 181 -11.01 -6.72 -5.55
N MET A 182 -12.30 -6.39 -5.64
CA MET A 182 -12.92 -5.33 -4.83
C MET A 182 -12.88 -5.67 -3.34
N GLU A 183 -13.08 -6.93 -2.95
CA GLU A 183 -12.94 -7.38 -1.57
C GLU A 183 -11.51 -7.18 -1.07
N SER A 184 -10.51 -7.60 -1.86
CA SER A 184 -9.10 -7.34 -1.56
C SER A 184 -8.87 -5.84 -1.35
N VAL A 185 -9.28 -4.99 -2.31
CA VAL A 185 -9.13 -3.52 -2.23
C VAL A 185 -9.79 -2.95 -0.99
N ALA A 186 -11.02 -3.37 -0.70
CA ALA A 186 -11.76 -2.93 0.47
C ALA A 186 -11.10 -3.37 1.79
N ASP A 187 -10.28 -4.43 1.75
CA ASP A 187 -9.51 -4.91 2.88
C ASP A 187 -8.25 -4.07 3.19
N SER A 188 -7.90 -3.13 2.31
CA SER A 188 -6.81 -2.17 2.52
C SER A 188 -6.91 -1.48 3.89
N PRO A 189 -5.85 -1.52 4.71
CA PRO A 189 -5.85 -0.86 6.02
C PRO A 189 -6.04 0.65 5.91
N MET A 190 -5.51 1.30 4.87
CA MET A 190 -5.70 2.73 4.62
C MET A 190 -7.17 3.06 4.36
N LEU A 191 -7.85 2.29 3.51
CA LEU A 191 -9.28 2.50 3.24
C LEU A 191 -10.16 2.21 4.45
N LYS A 192 -9.81 1.20 5.25
CA LYS A 192 -10.50 0.90 6.50
C LYS A 192 -10.41 2.09 7.46
N GLU A 193 -9.20 2.60 7.73
CA GLU A 193 -9.03 3.74 8.63
C GLU A 193 -9.75 5.00 8.12
N ALA A 194 -9.66 5.31 6.81
CA ALA A 194 -10.38 6.46 6.24
C ALA A 194 -11.91 6.36 6.41
N ARG A 195 -12.49 5.17 6.20
CA ARG A 195 -13.94 4.92 6.39
C ARG A 195 -14.36 5.03 7.85
N GLU A 196 -13.54 4.55 8.76
CA GLU A 196 -13.80 4.66 10.20
C GLU A 196 -13.76 6.12 10.65
N ILE A 197 -12.77 6.91 10.19
CA ILE A 197 -12.73 8.36 10.47
C ILE A 197 -14.01 9.05 9.97
N ARG A 198 -14.50 8.69 8.79
CA ARG A 198 -15.77 9.24 8.28
C ARG A 198 -16.96 8.88 9.16
N THR A 199 -17.02 7.63 9.62
CA THR A 199 -18.07 7.18 10.54
C THR A 199 -18.03 7.98 11.84
N ASP A 200 -16.83 8.21 12.39
CA ASP A 200 -16.62 9.05 13.57
C ASP A 200 -17.06 10.50 13.30
N LEU A 201 -16.73 11.09 12.15
CA LEU A 201 -17.18 12.45 11.79
C LEU A 201 -18.71 12.56 11.68
N GLU A 202 -19.38 11.56 11.10
CA GLU A 202 -20.85 11.51 10.99
C GLU A 202 -21.53 11.38 12.36
N GLU A 203 -20.96 10.54 13.24
CA GLU A 203 -21.40 10.43 14.62
C GLU A 203 -21.15 11.74 15.38
N GLY A 204 -20.01 12.39 15.16
CA GLY A 204 -19.65 13.67 15.74
C GLY A 204 -20.63 14.78 15.34
N LEU A 205 -20.97 14.88 14.05
CA LEU A 205 -22.00 15.81 13.56
C LEU A 205 -23.35 15.55 14.24
N SER A 206 -23.74 14.29 14.35
CA SER A 206 -24.98 13.89 15.02
C SER A 206 -24.98 14.23 16.52
N ALA A 207 -23.85 14.06 17.20
CA ALA A 207 -23.66 14.39 18.60
C ALA A 207 -23.67 15.91 18.83
N ALA A 208 -23.01 16.69 17.96
CA ALA A 208 -23.01 18.15 17.96
C ALA A 208 -24.41 18.72 17.79
N ALA A 209 -25.18 18.21 16.82
CA ALA A 209 -26.58 18.61 16.58
C ALA A 209 -27.47 18.35 17.81
N ARG A 210 -27.16 17.31 18.59
CA ARG A 210 -27.87 16.96 19.82
C ARG A 210 -27.25 17.58 21.09
N LYS A 211 -26.23 18.43 20.93
CA LYS A 211 -25.47 19.08 22.02
C LYS A 211 -24.93 18.07 23.06
N ARG A 212 -24.51 16.89 22.59
CA ARG A 212 -23.96 15.81 23.42
C ARG A 212 -22.44 15.94 23.53
N GLY A 213 -21.98 16.91 24.32
CA GLY A 213 -20.54 17.24 24.45
C GLY A 213 -19.65 16.04 24.80
N VAL A 214 -20.03 15.21 25.77
CA VAL A 214 -19.24 14.04 26.20
C VAL A 214 -19.08 13.00 25.08
N VAL A 215 -20.17 12.73 24.34
CA VAL A 215 -20.12 11.78 23.21
C VAL A 215 -19.27 12.36 22.09
N LEU A 216 -19.45 13.63 21.79
CA LEU A 216 -18.71 14.32 20.75
C LEU A 216 -17.21 14.38 21.05
N GLU A 217 -16.81 14.64 22.29
CA GLU A 217 -15.40 14.67 22.68
C GLU A 217 -14.74 13.29 22.49
N ALA A 218 -15.41 12.21 22.91
CA ALA A 218 -14.92 10.85 22.73
C ALA A 218 -14.74 10.50 21.25
N VAL A 219 -15.76 10.80 20.42
CA VAL A 219 -15.74 10.54 18.98
C VAL A 219 -14.64 11.33 18.28
N LEU A 220 -14.43 12.60 18.63
CA LEU A 220 -13.35 13.40 18.05
C LEU A 220 -11.96 12.93 18.49
N GLU A 221 -11.83 12.38 19.69
CA GLU A 221 -10.59 11.78 20.16
C GLU A 221 -10.26 10.50 19.38
N ASP A 222 -11.24 9.62 19.17
CA ASP A 222 -11.07 8.41 18.38
C ASP A 222 -10.75 8.73 16.91
N ALA A 223 -11.45 9.68 16.30
CA ALA A 223 -11.14 10.19 14.96
C ALA A 223 -9.68 10.69 14.87
N SER A 224 -9.23 11.47 15.86
CA SER A 224 -7.86 12.00 15.89
C SER A 224 -6.81 10.89 15.94
N ARG A 225 -7.04 9.84 16.74
CA ARG A 225 -6.13 8.68 16.83
C ARG A 225 -6.06 7.92 15.50
N ARG A 226 -7.19 7.77 14.80
CA ARG A 226 -7.24 7.10 13.49
C ARG A 226 -6.57 7.92 12.40
N VAL A 227 -6.69 9.25 12.44
CA VAL A 227 -5.94 10.13 11.53
C VAL A 227 -4.44 9.93 11.69
N SER A 228 -3.92 9.81 12.92
CA SER A 228 -2.51 9.49 13.14
C SER A 228 -2.12 8.13 12.55
N ARG A 229 -2.95 7.09 12.73
CA ARG A 229 -2.70 5.78 12.11
C ARG A 229 -2.72 5.83 10.59
N LEU A 230 -3.65 6.56 10.00
CA LEU A 230 -3.74 6.71 8.55
C LEU A 230 -2.51 7.41 7.98
N LYS A 231 -1.96 8.42 8.68
CA LYS A 231 -0.67 9.03 8.33
C LYS A 231 0.46 8.02 8.37
N GLU A 232 0.57 7.25 9.45
CA GLU A 232 1.59 6.20 9.59
C GLU A 232 1.54 5.19 8.43
N LEU A 233 0.33 4.76 8.03
CA LEU A 233 0.11 3.85 6.90
C LEU A 233 0.50 4.45 5.54
N LEU A 234 0.31 5.75 5.36
CA LEU A 234 0.69 6.46 4.13
C LEU A 234 2.20 6.69 4.04
N GLU A 235 2.84 7.05 5.15
CA GLU A 235 4.30 7.24 5.24
C GLU A 235 5.05 5.90 5.06
N LYS A 236 4.48 4.80 5.56
CA LYS A 236 5.08 3.47 5.53
C LYS A 236 4.07 2.44 5.01
N PRO A 237 3.88 2.34 3.68
CA PRO A 237 3.07 1.27 3.11
C PRO A 237 3.72 -0.08 3.46
N GLU A 238 2.95 -1.00 4.06
CA GLU A 238 3.39 -2.37 4.37
C GLU A 238 3.68 -3.21 3.11
#